data_AF-A0AAV0SRK3-F1
#
_entry.id   AF-A0AAV0SRK3-F1
#
_cell.length_a   1.000
_cell.length_b   1.000
_cell.length_c   1.000
_cell.angle_alpha   90.00
_cell.angle_beta   90.00
_cell.angle_gamma   90.00
#
_symmetry.space_group_name_H-M   'P 1'
#
loop_
_entity.id
_entity.type
_entity.pdbx_description
1 polymer ?
#
loop_
_entity_poly.entity_id
_entity_poly.type
_entity_poly.pdbx_seq_one_letter_code
_entity_poly.pdbx_strand_id
1 'polypeptide(L)'
;MVHEGLLCEATEDEVALVREELGFVPNNLVRVSAFVDNKGQTSRSRISAAHRPAVLLLYPLRNAEDAYKKKQRAKVEPFPTIYWLVSTYLKACVSTLEDQQFVLTLQHRLDADEIAKEKMAQSHREYAEQRWKMMTPHDVKLVSSRGWEFVLRDVGIAGIREFTNVKCLHTHYAHYLATGNNLIGEWVQQLLDSAATERTKELK
;
A
#
# COMPACT_ATOMS: atom_id res chain seq x y z
N MET A 1 4.20 -6.94 -26.32
CA MET A 1 3.79 -6.32 -25.04
C MET A 1 3.22 -7.42 -24.16
N VAL A 2 3.72 -7.58 -22.93
CA VAL A 2 3.32 -8.71 -22.06
C VAL A 2 2.05 -8.38 -21.28
N HIS A 3 1.91 -7.13 -20.81
CA HIS A 3 0.68 -6.53 -20.30
C HIS A 3 0.66 -5.06 -20.75
N GLU A 4 -0.53 -4.45 -20.81
CA GLU A 4 -0.72 -3.07 -21.24
C GLU A 4 -0.44 -2.08 -20.11
N GLY A 5 -0.97 -2.35 -18.91
CA GLY A 5 -0.82 -1.43 -17.78
C GLY A 5 -1.66 -0.17 -17.89
N LEU A 6 -1.42 0.74 -16.95
CA LEU A 6 -1.86 2.13 -17.04
C LEU A 6 -0.63 3.02 -17.26
N LEU A 7 -0.85 4.18 -17.89
CA LEU A 7 0.18 5.20 -17.98
C LEU A 7 0.51 5.73 -16.59
N CYS A 8 1.79 6.03 -16.35
CA CYS A 8 2.21 6.71 -15.14
C CYS A 8 1.72 8.17 -15.18
N GLU A 9 0.93 8.55 -14.19
CA GLU A 9 0.39 9.90 -13.98
C GLU A 9 1.30 10.77 -13.11
N ALA A 10 2.33 10.18 -12.48
CA ALA A 10 3.31 10.95 -11.69
C ALA A 10 4.12 11.91 -12.59
N THR A 11 4.32 13.12 -12.09
CA THR A 11 5.18 14.14 -12.72
C THR A 11 6.65 13.70 -12.72
N GLU A 12 7.48 14.29 -13.59
CA GLU A 12 8.92 14.01 -13.64
C GLU A 12 9.61 14.23 -12.28
N ASP A 13 9.24 15.30 -11.59
CA ASP A 13 9.69 15.59 -10.22
C ASP A 13 9.32 14.48 -9.24
N GLU A 14 8.07 14.01 -9.25
CA GLU A 14 7.62 12.92 -8.38
C GLU A 14 8.36 11.62 -8.70
N VAL A 15 8.56 11.31 -9.98
CA VAL A 15 9.34 10.13 -10.42
C VAL A 15 10.79 10.22 -9.94
N ALA A 16 11.41 11.41 -9.98
CA ALA A 16 12.74 11.63 -9.45
C ALA A 16 12.79 11.39 -7.93
N LEU A 17 11.80 11.89 -7.18
CA LEU A 17 11.69 11.65 -5.73
C LEU A 17 11.45 10.18 -5.40
N VAL A 18 10.66 9.45 -6.20
CA VAL A 18 10.48 8.01 -6.03
C VAL A 18 11.80 7.27 -6.22
N ARG A 19 12.59 7.66 -7.23
CA ARG A 19 13.92 7.09 -7.48
C ARG A 19 14.88 7.38 -6.34
N GLU A 20 14.83 8.58 -5.77
CA GLU A 20 15.63 8.95 -4.58
C GLU A 20 15.27 8.06 -3.39
N GLU A 21 13.97 7.85 -3.12
CA GLU A 21 13.48 7.08 -1.97
C GLU A 21 13.73 5.56 -2.10
N LEU A 22 13.63 5.01 -3.31
CA LEU A 22 13.72 3.56 -3.55
C LEU A 22 15.03 3.09 -4.21
N GLY A 23 15.81 4.01 -4.77
CA GLY A 23 16.93 3.70 -5.67
C GLY A 23 16.52 3.29 -7.09
N PHE A 24 15.22 3.10 -7.35
CA PHE A 24 14.66 2.76 -8.66
C PHE A 24 13.21 3.26 -8.77
N VAL A 25 12.63 3.19 -9.98
CA VAL A 25 11.22 3.48 -10.22
C VAL A 25 10.50 2.18 -10.54
N PRO A 26 9.46 1.77 -9.78
CA PRO A 26 8.70 0.57 -10.09
C PRO A 26 8.14 0.63 -11.51
N ASN A 27 8.30 -0.44 -12.28
CA ASN A 27 7.85 -0.50 -13.67
C ASN A 27 6.33 -0.55 -13.83
N ASN A 28 5.60 -0.67 -12.73
CA ASN A 28 4.16 -0.63 -12.63
C ASN A 28 3.69 0.60 -11.82
N LEU A 29 4.49 1.66 -11.70
CA LEU A 29 4.07 2.90 -11.05
C LEU A 29 2.91 3.55 -11.82
N VAL A 30 1.81 3.83 -11.11
CA VAL A 30 0.69 4.63 -11.64
C VAL A 30 0.82 6.07 -11.15
N ARG A 31 0.93 6.30 -9.84
CA ARG A 31 1.11 7.66 -9.28
C ARG A 31 1.63 7.64 -7.84
N VAL A 32 2.08 8.79 -7.35
CA VAL A 32 2.25 9.01 -5.91
C VAL A 32 0.88 9.34 -5.30
N SER A 33 0.44 8.57 -4.31
CA SER A 33 -0.90 8.71 -3.70
C SER A 33 -0.90 9.39 -2.33
N ALA A 34 0.25 9.42 -1.67
CA ALA A 34 0.44 10.17 -0.44
C ALA A 34 1.89 10.61 -0.30
N PHE A 35 2.08 11.65 0.48
CA PHE A 35 3.35 12.27 0.80
C PHE A 35 3.51 12.43 2.30
N VAL A 36 4.76 12.59 2.74
CA VAL A 36 5.12 12.87 4.14
C VAL A 36 6.21 13.93 4.19
N ASP A 37 6.12 14.86 5.14
CA ASP A 37 7.16 15.86 5.37
C ASP A 37 8.20 15.40 6.41
N ASN A 38 9.18 16.26 6.69
CA ASN A 38 10.24 15.98 7.67
C ASN A 38 9.76 15.95 9.14
N LYS A 39 8.53 16.35 9.41
CA LYS A 39 7.88 16.28 10.74
C LYS A 39 6.96 15.06 10.84
N GLY A 40 6.88 14.23 9.80
CA GLY A 40 5.98 13.08 9.76
C GLY A 40 4.54 13.42 9.41
N GLN A 41 4.24 14.66 9.02
CA GLN A 41 2.89 15.05 8.61
C GLN A 41 2.61 14.53 7.21
N THR A 42 1.48 13.84 7.06
CA THR A 42 1.12 13.20 5.79
C THR A 42 0.06 14.00 5.04
N SER A 43 0.11 13.94 3.71
CA SER A 43 -0.86 14.58 2.82
C SER A 43 -1.11 13.73 1.58
N ARG A 44 -2.31 13.80 0.99
CA ARG A 44 -2.62 13.16 -0.32
C ARG A 44 -2.16 13.97 -1.52
N SER A 45 -1.64 15.17 -1.29
CA SER A 45 -1.10 16.04 -2.33
C SER A 45 0.23 16.63 -1.90
N ARG A 46 1.10 16.92 -2.86
CA ARG A 46 2.39 17.56 -2.59
C ARG A 46 2.17 19.04 -2.29
N ILE A 47 2.14 19.40 -1.01
CA ILE A 47 1.88 20.77 -0.55
C ILE A 47 3.16 21.63 -0.58
N SER A 48 4.34 21.01 -0.45
CA SER A 48 5.61 21.72 -0.42
C SER A 48 6.76 20.88 -0.95
N ALA A 49 7.90 21.52 -1.21
CA ALA A 49 9.12 20.83 -1.63
C ALA A 49 9.70 19.88 -0.55
N ALA A 50 9.30 20.04 0.71
CA ALA A 50 9.72 19.16 1.81
C ALA A 50 8.98 17.81 1.80
N HIS A 51 7.81 17.74 1.15
CA HIS A 51 7.04 16.51 1.05
C HIS A 51 7.74 15.50 0.14
N ARG A 52 7.92 14.28 0.66
CA ARG A 52 8.50 13.13 -0.04
C ARG A 52 7.43 12.05 -0.25
N PRO A 53 7.56 11.19 -1.27
CA PRO A 53 6.63 10.09 -1.51
C PRO A 53 6.48 9.20 -0.27
N ALA A 54 5.24 9.08 0.21
CA ALA A 54 4.90 8.17 1.30
C ALA A 54 4.30 6.88 0.76
N VAL A 55 3.36 6.99 -0.17
CA VAL A 55 2.64 5.85 -0.75
C VAL A 55 2.58 5.96 -2.26
N LEU A 56 2.87 4.85 -2.94
CA LEU A 56 2.67 4.69 -4.38
C LEU A 56 1.37 3.94 -4.66
N LEU A 57 0.63 4.37 -5.68
CA LEU A 57 -0.33 3.54 -6.37
C LEU A 57 0.39 2.81 -7.50
N LEU A 58 0.26 1.50 -7.52
CA LEU A 58 0.90 0.60 -8.46
C LEU A 58 -0.16 -0.18 -9.24
N TYR A 59 0.14 -0.45 -10.50
CA TYR A 59 -0.69 -1.29 -11.34
C TYR A 59 -0.66 -2.74 -10.83
N PRO A 60 -1.78 -3.49 -10.90
CA PRO A 60 -1.88 -4.82 -10.28
C PRO A 60 -0.96 -5.88 -10.90
N LEU A 61 -0.43 -5.63 -12.10
CA LEU A 61 0.55 -6.46 -12.77
C LEU A 61 1.89 -5.72 -12.87
N ARG A 62 3.00 -6.45 -12.82
CA ARG A 62 4.33 -5.91 -13.08
C ARG A 62 5.13 -6.75 -14.07
N ASN A 63 6.05 -6.11 -14.77
CA ASN A 63 7.04 -6.81 -15.59
C ASN A 63 8.09 -7.46 -14.70
N ALA A 64 8.38 -8.74 -14.94
CA ALA A 64 9.27 -9.56 -14.11
C ALA A 64 10.53 -10.04 -14.85
N GLU A 65 10.86 -9.43 -16.00
CA GLU A 65 11.97 -9.86 -16.86
C GLU A 65 13.35 -9.70 -16.19
N ASP A 66 13.52 -8.74 -15.26
CA ASP A 66 14.81 -8.40 -14.63
C ASP A 66 15.16 -9.20 -13.35
N ALA A 67 14.27 -10.09 -12.89
CA ALA A 67 14.43 -10.75 -11.59
C ALA A 67 15.40 -11.95 -11.61
N TYR A 68 16.71 -11.70 -11.70
CA TYR A 68 17.92 -12.50 -11.32
C TYR A 68 17.96 -14.06 -11.48
N LYS A 69 16.93 -14.75 -11.98
CA LYS A 69 16.88 -16.21 -12.15
C LYS A 69 16.35 -16.57 -13.53
N LYS A 70 17.27 -16.58 -14.50
CA LYS A 70 17.10 -16.70 -15.97
C LYS A 70 16.34 -17.94 -16.51
N LYS A 71 15.73 -18.81 -15.71
CA LYS A 71 15.25 -20.10 -16.24
C LYS A 71 13.78 -20.48 -16.03
N GLN A 72 12.93 -19.76 -15.28
CA GLN A 72 11.55 -20.28 -15.09
C GLN A 72 10.48 -19.33 -14.54
N ARG A 73 10.61 -18.00 -14.67
CA ARG A 73 9.52 -17.08 -14.28
C ARG A 73 8.77 -16.51 -15.48
N ALA A 74 7.46 -16.35 -15.29
CA ALA A 74 6.58 -15.65 -16.22
C ALA A 74 7.07 -14.20 -16.39
N LYS A 75 7.00 -13.67 -17.62
CA LYS A 75 7.41 -12.30 -17.96
C LYS A 75 6.60 -11.20 -17.23
N VAL A 76 5.45 -11.57 -16.68
CA VAL A 76 4.52 -10.75 -15.92
C VAL A 76 4.06 -11.55 -14.71
N GLU A 77 3.82 -10.87 -13.60
CA GLU A 77 3.23 -11.48 -12.40
C GLU A 77 2.31 -10.50 -11.65
N PRO A 78 1.33 -11.02 -10.88
CA PRO A 78 0.53 -10.20 -9.96
C PRO A 78 1.41 -9.53 -8.91
N PHE A 79 1.12 -8.27 -8.61
CA PHE A 79 1.72 -7.56 -7.48
C PHE A 79 0.77 -7.61 -6.27
N PRO A 80 1.25 -7.95 -5.07
CA PRO A 80 0.38 -8.31 -3.94
C PRO A 80 -0.39 -7.12 -3.34
N THR A 81 0.02 -5.88 -3.63
CA THR A 81 -0.71 -4.68 -3.21
C THR A 81 -0.65 -3.53 -4.21
N ILE A 82 -1.77 -2.87 -4.50
CA ILE A 82 -1.77 -1.64 -5.32
C ILE A 82 -1.31 -0.40 -4.53
N TYR A 83 -1.36 -0.40 -3.20
CA TYR A 83 -0.82 0.67 -2.38
C TYR A 83 0.42 0.21 -1.64
N TRP A 84 1.56 0.86 -1.90
CA TRP A 84 2.84 0.50 -1.30
C TRP A 84 3.41 1.67 -0.48
N LEU A 85 3.62 1.44 0.82
CA LEU A 85 4.33 2.37 1.70
C LEU A 85 5.82 2.37 1.34
N VAL A 86 6.32 3.49 0.82
CA VAL A 86 7.70 3.62 0.33
C VAL A 86 8.59 4.48 1.20
N SER A 87 8.03 5.43 1.96
CA SER A 87 8.79 6.28 2.88
C SER A 87 9.57 5.47 3.90
N THR A 88 10.89 5.62 3.90
CA THR A 88 11.81 4.95 4.81
C THR A 88 11.53 5.29 6.26
N TYR A 89 11.22 6.56 6.54
CA TYR A 89 10.81 7.02 7.86
C TYR A 89 9.52 6.33 8.34
N LEU A 90 8.44 6.40 7.57
CA LEU A 90 7.16 5.81 7.98
C LEU A 90 7.22 4.29 8.08
N LYS A 91 7.97 3.62 7.18
CA LYS A 91 8.22 2.18 7.29
C LYS A 91 8.88 1.84 8.62
N ALA A 92 9.91 2.58 9.04
CA ALA A 92 10.59 2.36 10.31
C ALA A 92 9.64 2.56 11.50
N CYS A 93 8.85 3.64 11.52
CA CYS A 93 7.88 3.89 12.59
C CYS A 93 6.82 2.77 12.69
N VAL A 94 6.29 2.31 11.56
CA VAL A 94 5.32 1.21 11.53
C VAL A 94 5.97 -0.11 11.95
N SER A 95 7.21 -0.38 11.54
CA SER A 95 7.96 -1.56 11.99
C SER A 95 8.17 -1.56 13.51
N THR A 96 8.45 -0.41 14.14
CA THR A 96 8.50 -0.33 15.61
C THR A 96 7.19 -0.75 16.26
N LEU A 97 6.03 -0.38 15.69
CA LEU A 97 4.73 -0.83 16.20
C LEU A 97 4.54 -2.34 16.03
N GLU A 98 4.97 -2.90 14.89
CA GLU A 98 4.90 -4.35 14.66
C GLU A 98 5.79 -5.12 15.65
N ASP A 99 7.00 -4.64 15.91
CA ASP A 99 7.92 -5.22 16.90
C ASP A 99 7.29 -5.24 18.32
N GLN A 100 6.53 -4.19 18.64
CA GLN A 100 5.74 -4.06 19.88
C GLN A 100 4.44 -4.89 19.89
N GLN A 101 4.25 -5.80 18.94
CA GLN A 101 3.10 -6.69 18.83
C GLN A 101 1.76 -5.99 18.56
N PHE A 102 1.77 -4.76 18.01
CA PHE A 102 0.52 -4.07 17.71
C PHE A 102 -0.34 -4.76 16.65
N VAL A 103 0.22 -5.62 15.79
CA VAL A 103 -0.60 -6.46 14.88
C VAL A 103 -1.60 -7.29 15.69
N LEU A 104 -1.13 -7.98 16.74
CA LEU A 104 -1.98 -8.81 17.59
C LEU A 104 -2.96 -7.95 18.41
N THR A 105 -2.48 -6.83 18.97
CA THR A 105 -3.32 -5.89 19.73
C THR A 105 -4.47 -5.35 18.88
N LEU A 106 -4.19 -4.94 17.64
CA LEU A 106 -5.21 -4.41 16.73
C LEU A 106 -6.13 -5.51 16.20
N GLN A 107 -5.64 -6.75 16.01
CA GLN A 107 -6.49 -7.90 15.72
C GLN A 107 -7.50 -8.13 16.85
N HIS A 108 -7.05 -8.20 18.12
CA HIS A 108 -7.96 -8.37 19.26
C HIS A 108 -8.97 -7.22 19.38
N ARG A 109 -8.53 -5.99 19.12
CA ARG A 109 -9.41 -4.81 19.10
C ARG A 109 -10.48 -4.93 18.00
N LEU A 110 -10.10 -5.40 16.81
CA LEU A 110 -11.02 -5.66 15.71
C LEU A 110 -11.99 -6.79 16.07
N ASP A 111 -11.50 -7.87 16.67
CA ASP A 111 -12.31 -9.03 17.03
C ASP A 111 -13.40 -8.73 18.06
N ALA A 112 -13.16 -7.76 18.93
CA ALA A 112 -14.09 -7.33 19.96
C ALA A 112 -15.24 -6.43 19.46
N ASP A 113 -15.22 -5.98 18.20
CA ASP A 113 -16.20 -5.02 17.67
C ASP A 113 -16.69 -5.43 16.27
N GLU A 114 -17.95 -5.88 16.19
CA GLU A 114 -18.58 -6.30 14.94
C GLU A 114 -18.76 -5.15 13.94
N ILE A 115 -18.94 -3.91 14.40
CA ILE A 115 -18.98 -2.73 13.52
C ILE A 115 -17.59 -2.48 12.94
N ALA A 116 -16.54 -2.65 13.74
CA ALA A 116 -15.16 -2.54 13.27
C ALA A 116 -14.83 -3.61 12.22
N LYS A 117 -15.24 -4.86 12.46
CA LYS A 117 -15.10 -5.96 11.49
C LYS A 117 -15.75 -5.64 10.16
N GLU A 118 -17.00 -5.17 10.17
CA GLU A 118 -17.72 -4.85 8.94
C GLU A 118 -17.07 -3.68 8.20
N LYS A 119 -16.62 -2.63 8.91
CA LYS A 119 -15.85 -1.54 8.29
C LYS A 119 -14.57 -2.05 7.62
N MET A 120 -13.83 -2.92 8.30
CA MET A 120 -12.61 -3.51 7.75
C MET A 120 -12.90 -4.38 6.52
N ALA A 121 -13.97 -5.19 6.59
CA ALA A 121 -14.43 -6.01 5.48
C ALA A 121 -14.83 -5.18 4.26
N GLN A 122 -15.51 -4.06 4.49
CA GLN A 122 -15.86 -3.12 3.44
C GLN A 122 -14.61 -2.48 2.81
N SER A 123 -13.61 -2.05 3.60
CA SER A 123 -12.34 -1.54 3.05
C SER A 123 -11.63 -2.57 2.16
N HIS A 124 -11.69 -3.86 2.52
CA HIS A 124 -11.12 -4.93 1.69
C HIS A 124 -11.88 -5.15 0.38
N ARG A 125 -13.22 -5.10 0.41
CA ARG A 125 -14.06 -5.21 -0.80
C ARG A 125 -13.80 -4.07 -1.77
N GLU A 126 -13.80 -2.84 -1.28
CA GLU A 126 -13.54 -1.64 -2.09
C GLU A 126 -12.14 -1.68 -2.70
N TYR A 127 -11.14 -2.10 -1.93
CA TYR A 127 -9.79 -2.28 -2.43
C TYR A 127 -9.73 -3.32 -3.56
N ALA A 128 -10.39 -4.47 -3.38
CA ALA A 128 -10.42 -5.54 -4.38
C ALA A 128 -11.12 -5.09 -5.67
N GLU A 129 -12.24 -4.38 -5.52
CA GLU A 129 -12.98 -3.76 -6.63
C GLU A 129 -12.13 -2.72 -7.36
N GLN A 130 -11.46 -1.82 -6.63
CA GLN A 130 -10.57 -0.82 -7.20
C GLN A 130 -9.42 -1.48 -7.97
N ARG A 131 -8.75 -2.47 -7.36
CA ARG A 131 -7.67 -3.22 -8.02
C ARG A 131 -8.15 -3.86 -9.32
N TRP A 132 -9.35 -4.43 -9.33
CA TRP A 132 -9.92 -5.03 -10.53
C TRP A 132 -10.24 -3.97 -11.60
N LYS A 133 -10.87 -2.86 -11.21
CA LYS A 133 -11.24 -1.75 -12.11
C LYS A 133 -10.05 -1.06 -12.78
N MET A 134 -8.86 -1.13 -12.17
CA MET A 134 -7.66 -0.57 -12.79
C MET A 134 -7.25 -1.34 -14.06
N MET A 135 -7.62 -2.61 -14.21
CA MET A 135 -7.08 -3.44 -15.29
C MET A 135 -7.71 -3.13 -16.65
N THR A 136 -6.87 -3.08 -17.68
CA THR A 136 -7.35 -2.93 -19.06
C THR A 136 -8.06 -4.19 -19.55
N PRO A 137 -8.92 -4.11 -20.58
CA PRO A 137 -9.55 -5.29 -21.16
C PRO A 137 -8.56 -6.34 -21.67
N HIS A 138 -7.38 -5.91 -22.13
CA HIS A 138 -6.29 -6.81 -22.52
C HIS A 138 -5.76 -7.57 -21.30
N ASP A 139 -5.47 -6.85 -20.22
CA ASP A 139 -4.87 -7.43 -19.01
C ASP A 139 -5.84 -8.33 -18.24
N VAL A 140 -7.14 -8.04 -18.28
CA VAL A 140 -8.18 -8.94 -17.77
C VAL A 140 -8.15 -10.28 -18.49
N LYS A 141 -8.05 -10.29 -19.84
CA LYS A 141 -7.93 -11.54 -20.61
C LYS A 141 -6.67 -12.32 -20.26
N LEU A 142 -5.55 -11.61 -20.09
CA LEU A 142 -4.29 -12.21 -19.65
C LEU A 142 -4.44 -12.86 -18.27
N VAL A 143 -4.98 -12.15 -17.28
CA VAL A 143 -5.25 -12.65 -15.93
C VAL A 143 -6.09 -13.92 -15.99
N SER A 144 -7.15 -13.91 -16.80
CA SER A 144 -8.00 -15.09 -17.00
C SER A 144 -7.29 -16.28 -17.64
N SER A 145 -6.45 -16.05 -18.65
CA SER A 145 -5.66 -17.12 -19.26
C SER A 145 -4.67 -17.77 -18.28
N ARG A 146 -4.33 -17.08 -17.19
CA ARG A 146 -3.38 -17.53 -16.16
C ARG A 146 -4.06 -18.07 -14.90
N GLY A 147 -5.38 -17.97 -14.79
CA GLY A 147 -6.12 -18.35 -13.58
C GLY A 147 -5.81 -17.46 -12.38
N TRP A 148 -5.53 -16.17 -12.61
CA TRP A 148 -5.17 -15.22 -11.57
C TRP A 148 -6.35 -14.37 -11.06
N GLU A 149 -7.57 -14.63 -11.53
CA GLU A 149 -8.75 -13.84 -11.16
C GLU A 149 -8.93 -13.82 -9.65
N PHE A 150 -8.86 -14.97 -8.98
CA PHE A 150 -9.08 -15.03 -7.54
C PHE A 150 -8.12 -14.10 -6.75
N VAL A 151 -6.83 -14.13 -7.09
CA VAL A 151 -5.81 -13.34 -6.37
C VAL A 151 -5.83 -11.85 -6.73
N LEU A 152 -6.48 -11.45 -7.83
CA LEU A 152 -6.56 -10.05 -8.26
C LEU A 152 -7.97 -9.44 -8.11
N ARG A 153 -9.01 -10.23 -8.03
CA ARG A 153 -10.40 -9.79 -7.91
C ARG A 153 -11.01 -10.02 -6.54
N ASP A 154 -10.71 -11.15 -5.90
CA ASP A 154 -11.53 -11.66 -4.80
C ASP A 154 -10.86 -11.51 -3.42
N VAL A 155 -9.56 -11.22 -3.38
CA VAL A 155 -8.80 -11.01 -2.13
C VAL A 155 -8.62 -9.53 -1.82
N GLY A 156 -8.54 -9.16 -0.55
CA GLY A 156 -8.30 -7.78 -0.14
C GLY A 156 -6.85 -7.33 -0.25
N ILE A 157 -6.56 -6.23 0.44
CA ILE A 157 -5.22 -5.69 0.71
C ILE A 157 -4.23 -6.79 1.07
N ALA A 158 -3.02 -6.76 0.49
CA ALA A 158 -1.97 -7.74 0.73
C ALA A 158 -2.39 -9.21 0.51
N GLY A 159 -3.38 -9.46 -0.34
CA GLY A 159 -3.92 -10.79 -0.61
C GLY A 159 -4.63 -11.43 0.60
N ILE A 160 -5.22 -10.62 1.48
CA ILE A 160 -6.05 -11.09 2.61
C ILE A 160 -7.32 -11.75 2.06
N ARG A 161 -7.56 -13.01 2.45
CA ARG A 161 -8.76 -13.77 2.04
C ARG A 161 -9.89 -13.66 3.05
N GLU A 162 -9.54 -13.69 4.32
CA GLU A 162 -10.45 -13.44 5.44
C GLU A 162 -10.37 -11.96 5.81
N PHE A 163 -11.41 -11.19 5.51
CA PHE A 163 -11.35 -9.72 5.58
C PHE A 163 -11.37 -9.18 7.02
N THR A 164 -11.53 -10.04 8.01
CA THR A 164 -11.35 -9.68 9.42
C THR A 164 -9.93 -9.93 9.94
N ASN A 165 -9.00 -10.38 9.09
CA ASN A 165 -7.61 -10.61 9.51
C ASN A 165 -6.72 -9.38 9.28
N VAL A 166 -5.93 -9.05 10.30
CA VAL A 166 -4.89 -8.02 10.25
C VAL A 166 -3.56 -8.66 9.85
N LYS A 167 -2.96 -8.19 8.76
CA LYS A 167 -1.58 -8.55 8.35
C LYS A 167 -0.61 -7.43 8.77
N CYS A 168 0.51 -7.29 8.05
CA CYS A 168 1.47 -6.22 8.30
C CYS A 168 0.80 -4.84 8.20
N LEU A 169 1.04 -4.03 9.22
CA LEU A 169 0.49 -2.70 9.41
C LEU A 169 0.89 -1.78 8.26
N HIS A 170 2.03 -2.01 7.58
CA HIS A 170 2.46 -1.19 6.44
C HIS A 170 1.41 -1.17 5.33
N THR A 171 0.77 -2.31 5.04
CA THR A 171 -0.19 -2.42 3.93
C THR A 171 -1.53 -1.77 4.28
N HIS A 172 -1.96 -1.90 5.53
CA HIS A 172 -3.15 -1.22 6.03
C HIS A 172 -2.95 0.30 6.09
N TYR A 173 -1.80 0.73 6.59
CA TYR A 173 -1.44 2.14 6.69
C TYR A 173 -1.22 2.79 5.31
N ALA A 174 -0.59 2.09 4.37
CA ALA A 174 -0.47 2.57 2.98
C ALA A 174 -1.84 2.85 2.37
N HIS A 175 -2.80 1.93 2.55
CA HIS A 175 -4.15 2.12 2.05
C HIS A 175 -4.83 3.35 2.70
N TYR A 176 -4.76 3.47 4.03
CA TYR A 176 -5.30 4.62 4.76
C TYR A 176 -4.72 5.96 4.29
N LEU A 177 -3.40 6.06 4.16
CA LEU A 177 -2.76 7.30 3.71
C LEU A 177 -3.18 7.68 2.28
N ALA A 178 -3.41 6.70 1.42
CA ALA A 178 -3.84 6.96 0.04
C ALA A 178 -5.33 7.33 -0.09
N THR A 179 -6.22 6.68 0.68
CA THR A 179 -7.68 6.78 0.46
C THR A 179 -8.43 7.46 1.61
N GLY A 180 -7.90 7.37 2.82
CA GLY A 180 -8.57 7.78 4.06
C GLY A 180 -9.46 6.69 4.61
N ASN A 181 -9.46 5.54 3.96
CA ASN A 181 -10.30 4.41 4.27
C ASN A 181 -9.43 3.18 4.55
N ASN A 182 -9.25 2.86 5.81
CA ASN A 182 -8.79 1.56 6.32
C ASN A 182 -8.78 1.68 7.84
N LEU A 183 -9.62 0.93 8.55
CA LEU A 183 -9.75 1.08 10.00
C LEU A 183 -8.44 0.77 10.75
N ILE A 184 -7.72 -0.27 10.33
CA ILE A 184 -6.41 -0.60 10.91
C ILE A 184 -5.40 0.50 10.61
N GLY A 185 -5.39 1.04 9.40
CA GLY A 185 -4.49 2.14 9.05
C GLY A 185 -4.79 3.42 9.83
N GLU A 186 -6.05 3.72 10.12
CA GLU A 186 -6.45 4.81 11.01
C GLU A 186 -5.92 4.60 12.43
N TRP A 187 -6.05 3.39 12.98
CA TRP A 187 -5.49 3.08 14.30
C TRP A 187 -3.96 3.16 14.33
N VAL A 188 -3.28 2.79 13.24
CA VAL A 188 -1.83 3.01 13.10
C VAL A 188 -1.50 4.50 13.19
N GLN A 189 -2.23 5.37 12.48
CA GLN A 189 -2.04 6.82 12.59
C GLN A 189 -2.17 7.30 14.04
N GLN A 190 -3.21 6.87 14.75
CA GLN A 190 -3.46 7.25 16.16
C GLN A 190 -2.33 6.83 17.10
N LEU A 191 -1.75 5.65 16.88
CA LEU A 191 -0.59 5.17 17.64
C LEU A 191 0.66 6.01 17.37
N LEU A 192 0.90 6.37 16.11
CA LEU A 192 2.03 7.22 15.72
C LEU A 192 1.91 8.63 16.30
N ASP A 193 0.71 9.21 16.29
CA ASP A 193 0.44 10.55 16.84
C ASP A 193 0.62 10.58 18.36
N SER A 194 0.20 9.50 19.04
CA SER A 194 0.37 9.34 20.50
C SER A 194 1.85 9.26 20.87
N ALA A 195 2.63 8.42 20.17
CA ALA A 195 4.06 8.29 20.39
C ALA A 195 4.85 9.58 20.10
N ALA A 196 4.42 10.37 19.11
CA ALA A 196 5.01 11.68 18.84
C ALA A 196 4.74 12.70 19.97
N THR A 197 3.55 12.65 20.54
CA THR A 197 3.15 13.51 21.67
C THR A 197 3.96 13.19 22.93
N GLU A 198 4.17 11.90 23.23
CA GLU A 198 4.96 11.45 24.38
C GLU A 198 6.43 11.89 24.28
N ARG A 199 7.08 11.68 23.13
CA ARG A 199 8.45 12.16 22.88
C ARG A 199 8.61 13.66 23.06
N THR A 200 7.60 14.44 22.65
CA THR A 200 7.64 15.91 22.79
C THR A 200 7.52 16.35 24.26
N LYS A 201 6.88 15.54 25.11
CA LYS A 201 6.78 15.80 26.56
C LYS A 201 8.08 15.43 27.29
N GLU A 202 8.75 14.36 26.89
CA GLU A 202 10.02 13.92 27.49
C GLU A 202 11.21 14.85 27.20
N LEU A 203 11.11 15.63 26.12
CA LEU A 203 12.13 16.62 25.71
C LEU A 203 11.92 18.02 26.31
N LYS A 204 10.88 18.22 27.12
CA LYS A 204 10.56 19.49 27.80
C LYS A 204 10.78 19.35 29.30
#